data_AF-A0A2A3FUZ3-F1
#
_entry.id   AF-A0A2A3FUZ3-F1
#
_cell.length_a   1.000
_cell.length_b   1.000
_cell.length_c   1.000
_cell.angle_alpha   90.00
_cell.angle_beta   90.00
_cell.angle_gamma   90.00
#
_symmetry.space_group_name_H-M   'P 1'
#
loop_
_entity.id
_entity.type
_entity.pdbx_description
1 polymer ?
#
loop_
_entity_poly.entity_id
_entity_poly.type
_entity_poly.pdbx_seq_one_letter_code
_entity_poly.pdbx_strand_id
1 'polypeptide(L)'
;MSADPGSIRADGHQALPNLARQEASTDPHIITAGARTGTDIELRIHTSVAPFDVAAEEWFPAAAGFVVTVIVHTLDAATGEPRYLPPAEPAEWARAIFSTAGAAHGYFLDAVDPNTGTHRRGQLPYRLYLDTDRQPIPVPHQLVTCPHYLLPGLDGRAEITIPTKA
;
A
#
# COMPACT_ATOMS: atom_id res chain seq x y z
N MET A 1 -14.24 30.09 6.21
CA MET A 1 -13.17 29.20 6.70
C MET A 1 -13.15 27.99 5.79
N SER A 2 -12.11 27.86 4.96
CA SER A 2 -11.92 26.73 4.06
C SER A 2 -11.15 25.66 4.84
N ALA A 3 -11.72 24.47 5.00
CA ALA A 3 -11.01 23.33 5.56
C ALA A 3 -9.99 22.89 4.49
N ASP A 4 -8.70 22.99 4.81
CA ASP A 4 -7.62 22.40 4.03
C ASP A 4 -7.92 20.90 3.88
N PRO A 5 -8.15 20.36 2.67
CA PRO A 5 -8.37 18.94 2.49
C PRO A 5 -7.04 18.27 2.80
N GLY A 6 -6.94 17.71 4.01
CA GLY A 6 -5.71 17.24 4.64
C GLY A 6 -4.77 16.53 3.68
N SER A 7 -3.80 17.28 3.14
CA SER A 7 -2.69 16.70 2.41
C SER A 7 -1.99 15.72 3.33
N ILE A 8 -1.61 14.56 2.80
CA ILE A 8 -0.68 13.66 3.47
C ILE A 8 0.57 14.47 3.83
N ARG A 9 0.91 14.52 5.11
CA ARG A 9 2.08 15.25 5.64
C ARG A 9 3.01 14.22 6.27
N ALA A 10 4.13 13.96 5.60
CA ALA A 10 5.25 13.26 6.21
C ALA A 10 5.99 14.21 7.16
N ASP A 11 6.59 13.67 8.22
CA ASP A 11 7.49 14.45 9.05
C ASP A 11 8.74 14.79 8.23
N GLY A 12 8.90 16.08 7.90
CA GLY A 12 10.06 16.63 7.21
C GLY A 12 10.23 16.17 5.76
N HIS A 13 9.73 16.94 4.80
CA HIS A 13 10.18 16.99 3.38
C HIS A 13 10.32 15.67 2.58
N GLN A 14 9.96 14.51 3.12
CA GLN A 14 10.24 13.25 2.45
C GLN A 14 9.23 13.02 1.33
N ALA A 15 9.73 13.13 0.10
CA ALA A 15 8.92 12.90 -1.08
C ALA A 15 8.43 11.44 -1.14
N LEU A 16 7.24 11.26 -1.72
CA LEU A 16 6.75 9.93 -2.06
C LEU A 16 7.72 9.25 -3.04
N PRO A 17 7.90 7.92 -2.94
CA PRO A 17 8.72 7.18 -3.89
C PRO A 17 8.17 7.34 -5.32
N ASN A 18 9.06 7.52 -6.30
CA ASN A 18 8.67 7.55 -7.72
C ASN A 18 8.76 6.14 -8.30
N LEU A 19 7.68 5.38 -8.23
CA LEU A 19 7.63 3.97 -8.64
C LEU A 19 7.91 3.75 -10.14
N ALA A 20 7.68 4.77 -10.97
CA ALA A 20 8.00 4.71 -12.40
C ALA A 20 9.52 4.75 -12.68
N ARG A 21 10.33 5.24 -11.73
CA ARG A 21 11.80 5.36 -11.88
C ARG A 21 12.60 4.60 -10.84
N GLN A 22 11.96 4.16 -9.76
CA GLN A 22 12.64 3.51 -8.66
C GLN A 22 13.20 2.15 -9.09
N GLU A 23 14.49 1.96 -8.87
CA GLU A 23 15.16 0.68 -9.07
C GLU A 23 14.60 -0.38 -8.11
N ALA A 24 14.67 -1.65 -8.53
CA ALA A 24 14.31 -2.74 -7.65
C ALA A 24 15.27 -2.76 -6.45
N SER A 25 14.70 -2.74 -5.24
CA SER A 25 15.45 -2.75 -4.00
C SER A 25 14.64 -3.47 -2.92
N THR A 26 15.32 -4.39 -2.22
CA THR A 26 14.80 -5.02 -1.01
C THR A 26 14.88 -4.09 0.20
N ASP A 27 15.71 -3.05 0.14
CA ASP A 27 15.77 -2.02 1.16
C ASP A 27 14.59 -1.06 0.99
N PRO A 28 13.67 -1.00 1.96
CA PRO A 28 12.46 -0.20 1.82
C PRO A 28 12.79 1.29 1.91
N HIS A 29 12.14 2.09 1.07
CA HIS A 29 11.98 3.52 1.30
C HIS A 29 11.03 3.71 2.48
N ILE A 30 11.51 4.35 3.56
CA ILE A 30 10.76 4.51 4.81
C ILE A 30 10.29 5.95 4.93
N ILE A 31 8.99 6.17 5.04
CA ILE A 31 8.39 7.46 5.41
C ILE A 31 7.79 7.35 6.80
N THR A 32 7.97 8.38 7.62
CA THR A 32 7.36 8.48 8.95
C THR A 32 6.38 9.65 9.00
N ALA A 33 5.25 9.46 9.67
CA ALA A 33 4.25 10.51 9.89
C ALA A 33 3.43 10.26 11.15
N GLY A 34 2.97 11.31 11.82
CA GLY A 34 1.93 11.17 12.85
C GLY A 34 0.58 10.79 12.23
N ALA A 35 -0.15 9.88 12.89
CA ALA A 35 -1.52 9.56 12.51
C ALA A 35 -2.43 10.79 12.74
N ARG A 36 -3.31 11.07 11.79
CA ARG A 36 -4.30 12.15 11.86
C ARG A 36 -5.50 11.76 12.70
N THR A 37 -5.85 10.48 12.70
CA THR A 37 -7.05 9.95 13.38
C THR A 37 -6.75 9.27 14.72
N GLY A 38 -5.48 9.19 15.12
CA GLY A 38 -5.06 8.54 16.36
C GLY A 38 -4.07 9.39 17.15
N THR A 39 -4.30 9.56 18.45
CA THR A 39 -3.39 10.25 19.35
C THR A 39 -2.19 9.37 19.68
N ASP A 40 -0.99 9.95 19.68
CA ASP A 40 0.27 9.25 20.00
C ASP A 40 0.51 8.01 19.13
N ILE A 41 0.03 8.03 17.88
CA ILE A 41 0.29 6.97 16.89
C ILE A 41 1.22 7.52 15.81
N GLU A 42 2.34 6.82 15.60
CA GLU A 42 3.25 6.99 14.47
C GLU A 42 2.87 6.00 13.37
N LEU A 43 2.80 6.49 12.13
CA LEU A 43 2.77 5.70 10.92
C LEU A 43 4.18 5.58 10.36
N ARG A 44 4.66 4.36 10.19
CA ARG A 44 5.91 4.08 9.48
C ARG A 44 5.60 3.30 8.22
N ILE A 45 5.80 3.93 7.07
CA ILE A 45 5.41 3.43 5.76
C ILE A 45 6.65 2.90 5.05
N HIS A 46 6.73 1.59 4.88
CA HIS A 46 7.82 0.92 4.17
C HIS A 46 7.39 0.61 2.74
N THR A 47 8.15 1.10 1.76
CA THR A 47 7.90 0.82 0.34
C THR A 47 9.09 0.10 -0.29
N SER A 48 8.87 -1.12 -0.77
CA SER A 48 9.87 -1.89 -1.51
C SER A 48 9.39 -2.26 -2.90
N VAL A 49 10.33 -2.48 -3.81
CA VAL A 49 10.06 -2.89 -5.19
C VAL A 49 10.92 -4.11 -5.49
N ALA A 50 10.28 -5.25 -5.73
CA ALA A 50 10.98 -6.51 -6.05
C ALA A 50 10.59 -6.97 -7.46
N PRO A 51 11.53 -7.48 -8.28
CA PRO A 51 11.17 -8.08 -9.55
C PRO A 51 10.44 -9.41 -9.31
N PHE A 52 9.60 -9.81 -10.26
CA PHE A 52 9.07 -11.17 -10.35
C PHE A 52 9.29 -11.72 -11.75
N ASP A 53 9.44 -13.04 -11.83
CA ASP A 53 9.48 -13.83 -13.05
C ASP A 53 8.74 -15.14 -12.76
N VAL A 54 7.65 -15.36 -13.48
CA VAL A 54 6.74 -16.50 -13.34
C VAL A 54 6.47 -17.11 -14.70
N ALA A 55 6.02 -18.37 -14.71
CA ALA A 55 5.68 -19.03 -15.96
C ALA A 55 4.58 -18.28 -16.71
N ALA A 56 4.85 -17.96 -17.97
CA ALA A 56 3.85 -17.36 -18.86
C ALA A 56 2.68 -18.32 -19.06
N GLU A 57 1.46 -17.79 -18.99
CA GLU A 57 0.24 -18.52 -19.30
C GLU A 57 -0.48 -17.84 -20.47
N GLU A 58 -1.11 -18.65 -21.33
CA GLU A 58 -1.69 -18.24 -22.61
C GLU A 58 -2.67 -17.05 -22.50
N TRP A 59 -3.29 -16.87 -21.32
CA TRP A 59 -4.33 -15.87 -21.07
C TRP A 59 -3.95 -14.79 -20.05
N PHE A 60 -2.72 -14.81 -19.53
CA PHE A 60 -2.25 -13.83 -18.54
C PHE A 60 -1.05 -13.04 -19.07
N PRO A 61 -1.19 -11.71 -19.24
CA PRO A 61 -0.29 -10.93 -20.08
C PRO A 61 1.10 -10.68 -19.49
N ALA A 62 1.31 -10.86 -18.17
CA ALA A 62 2.57 -10.52 -17.52
C ALA A 62 3.22 -11.72 -16.83
N ALA A 63 4.22 -12.30 -17.50
CA ALA A 63 5.10 -13.33 -16.93
C ALA A 63 6.24 -12.73 -16.09
N ALA A 64 6.59 -11.47 -16.31
CA ALA A 64 7.63 -10.77 -15.57
C ALA A 64 7.24 -9.32 -15.30
N GLY A 65 7.82 -8.74 -14.26
CA GLY A 65 7.53 -7.37 -13.85
C GLY A 65 8.02 -7.06 -12.46
N PHE A 66 7.31 -6.18 -11.76
CA PHE A 66 7.66 -5.75 -10.40
C PHE A 66 6.46 -5.84 -9.47
N VAL A 67 6.74 -6.27 -8.24
CA VAL A 67 5.82 -6.18 -7.10
C VAL A 67 6.27 -4.98 -6.26
N VAL A 68 5.38 -4.00 -6.13
CA VAL A 68 5.53 -2.92 -5.16
C VAL A 68 4.80 -3.34 -3.89
N THR A 69 5.52 -3.39 -2.78
CA THR A 69 4.92 -3.69 -1.47
C THR A 69 5.00 -2.45 -0.59
N VAL A 70 3.84 -1.99 -0.12
CA VAL A 70 3.73 -0.92 0.88
C VAL A 70 3.24 -1.55 2.17
N ILE A 71 4.02 -1.46 3.24
CA ILE A 71 3.60 -1.88 4.58
C ILE A 71 3.47 -0.64 5.45
N VAL A 72 2.26 -0.37 5.90
CA VAL A 72 2.01 0.69 6.88
C VAL A 72 2.03 0.08 8.27
N HIS A 73 3.05 0.40 9.03
CA HIS A 73 3.15 0.08 10.44
C HIS A 73 2.46 1.17 11.26
N THR A 74 1.55 0.78 12.15
CA THR A 74 0.88 1.67 13.10
C THR A 74 1.46 1.41 14.49
N LEU A 75 2.23 2.38 15.00
CA LEU A 75 3.06 2.23 16.18
C LEU A 75 2.64 3.26 17.24
N ASP A 76 2.76 2.92 18.51
CA ASP A 76 2.73 3.88 19.60
C ASP A 76 3.96 4.81 19.49
N ALA A 77 3.76 6.12 19.44
CA ALA A 77 4.83 7.08 19.18
C ALA A 77 5.88 7.13 20.31
N ALA A 78 5.51 6.78 21.53
CA ALA A 78 6.42 6.80 22.68
C ALA A 78 7.18 5.48 22.84
N THR A 79 6.50 4.35 22.62
CA THR A 79 7.04 3.02 22.93
C THR A 79 7.50 2.25 21.69
N GLY A 80 7.05 2.62 20.50
CA GLY A 80 7.29 1.89 19.26
C GLY A 80 6.49 0.58 19.14
N GLU A 81 5.62 0.28 20.10
CA GLU A 81 4.82 -0.94 20.11
C GLU A 81 3.67 -0.89 19.09
N PRO A 82 3.28 -2.01 18.47
CA PRO A 82 2.16 -2.02 17.53
C PRO A 82 0.84 -1.55 18.16
N ARG A 83 0.24 -0.53 17.56
CA ARG A 83 -1.09 0.00 17.88
C ARG A 83 -2.08 -0.32 16.78
N TYR A 84 -3.35 -0.38 17.13
CA TYR A 84 -4.41 -0.47 16.14
C TYR A 84 -4.79 0.93 15.67
N LEU A 85 -4.92 1.09 14.35
CA LEU A 85 -5.56 2.23 13.71
C LEU A 85 -6.52 1.69 12.65
N PRO A 86 -7.74 2.24 12.50
CA PRO A 86 -8.63 1.87 11.40
C PRO A 86 -7.95 2.02 10.03
N PRO A 87 -8.23 1.13 9.07
CA PRO A 87 -7.44 1.01 7.83
C PRO A 87 -7.62 2.17 6.84
N ALA A 88 -8.58 3.07 7.05
CA ALA A 88 -8.86 4.18 6.14
C ALA A 88 -7.64 5.08 5.91
N GLU A 89 -6.99 5.52 6.99
CA GLU A 89 -5.83 6.39 6.92
C GLU A 89 -4.57 5.66 6.38
N PRO A 90 -4.21 4.45 6.86
CA PRO A 90 -3.17 3.63 6.24
C PRO A 90 -3.40 3.37 4.73
N ALA A 91 -4.65 3.15 4.31
CA ALA A 91 -5.00 2.95 2.92
C ALA A 91 -4.74 4.21 2.07
N GLU A 92 -4.94 5.41 2.61
CA GLU A 92 -4.60 6.65 1.89
C GLU A 92 -3.12 6.75 1.54
N TRP A 93 -2.23 6.32 2.44
CA TRP A 93 -0.80 6.28 2.16
C TRP A 93 -0.47 5.32 1.02
N ALA A 94 -1.02 4.11 1.04
CA ALA A 94 -0.84 3.15 -0.04
C ALA A 94 -1.36 3.70 -1.38
N ARG A 95 -2.54 4.32 -1.40
CA ARG A 95 -3.12 4.95 -2.60
C ARG A 95 -2.23 6.07 -3.15
N ALA A 96 -1.74 6.94 -2.28
CA ALA A 96 -0.86 8.04 -2.69
C ALA A 96 0.48 7.55 -3.24
N ILE A 97 1.01 6.45 -2.72
CA ILE A 97 2.22 5.84 -3.25
C ILE A 97 1.95 5.18 -4.60
N PHE A 98 0.89 4.38 -4.73
CA PHE A 98 0.54 3.70 -5.97
C PHE A 98 0.17 4.67 -7.10
N SER A 99 -0.43 5.83 -6.80
CA SER A 99 -0.74 6.84 -7.80
C SER A 99 0.50 7.46 -8.46
N THR A 100 1.69 7.36 -7.85
CA THR A 100 2.94 7.78 -8.50
C THR A 100 3.31 6.94 -9.74
N ALA A 101 2.73 5.74 -9.86
CA ALA A 101 2.80 4.88 -11.05
C ALA A 101 1.57 5.03 -11.97
N GLY A 102 0.66 5.96 -11.68
CA GLY A 102 -0.61 6.08 -12.41
C GLY A 102 -1.57 4.91 -12.19
N ALA A 103 -1.42 4.17 -11.09
CA ALA A 103 -2.27 3.02 -10.80
C ALA A 103 -3.73 3.42 -10.54
N ALA A 104 -4.65 2.73 -11.21
CA ALA A 104 -6.09 2.81 -10.94
C ALA A 104 -6.57 1.67 -10.01
N HIS A 105 -5.69 0.73 -9.69
CA HIS A 105 -5.97 -0.41 -8.83
C HIS A 105 -4.76 -0.75 -7.96
N GLY A 106 -5.03 -1.46 -6.88
CA GLY A 106 -4.04 -1.99 -5.94
C GLY A 106 -4.76 -2.98 -5.03
N TYR A 107 -3.99 -3.67 -4.18
CA TYR A 107 -4.53 -4.74 -3.34
C TYR A 107 -4.17 -4.52 -1.88
N PHE A 108 -5.14 -4.68 -0.98
CA PHE A 108 -4.95 -4.86 0.45
C PHE A 108 -4.84 -6.36 0.74
N LEU A 109 -3.83 -6.78 1.50
CA LEU A 109 -3.54 -8.21 1.70
C LEU A 109 -4.12 -8.82 2.97
N ASP A 110 -4.99 -8.10 3.67
CA ASP A 110 -5.32 -8.36 5.08
C ASP A 110 -4.11 -8.12 6.00
N ALA A 111 -4.28 -8.00 7.31
CA ALA A 111 -3.21 -7.71 8.27
C ALA A 111 -2.22 -8.88 8.46
N VAL A 112 -1.67 -9.40 7.37
CA VAL A 112 -0.76 -10.54 7.28
C VAL A 112 0.61 -10.12 6.76
N ASP A 113 1.64 -10.88 7.07
CA ASP A 113 2.93 -10.73 6.41
C ASP A 113 2.75 -11.15 4.93
N PRO A 114 3.11 -10.30 3.95
CA PRO A 114 2.85 -10.57 2.54
C PRO A 114 3.74 -11.69 1.96
N ASN A 115 4.78 -12.12 2.69
CA ASN A 115 5.69 -13.18 2.28
C ASN A 115 5.39 -14.49 3.00
N THR A 116 4.92 -14.44 4.25
CA THR A 116 4.65 -15.64 5.08
C THR A 116 3.17 -15.93 5.31
N GLY A 117 2.27 -14.99 5.00
CA GLY A 117 0.83 -15.09 5.27
C GLY A 117 0.46 -15.03 6.76
N THR A 118 1.40 -14.74 7.65
CA THR A 118 1.17 -14.74 9.11
C THR A 118 0.55 -13.43 9.56
N HIS A 119 -0.54 -13.45 10.32
CA HIS A 119 -1.16 -12.22 10.83
C HIS A 119 -0.19 -11.41 11.72
N ARG A 120 -0.05 -10.11 11.46
CA ARG A 120 0.81 -9.19 12.21
C ARG A 120 0.03 -7.97 12.66
N ARG A 121 -0.11 -7.85 13.99
CA ARG A 121 -0.80 -6.70 14.60
C ARG A 121 -0.08 -5.40 14.24
N GLY A 122 -0.85 -4.37 13.91
CA GLY A 122 -0.34 -3.04 13.58
C GLY A 122 0.46 -2.99 12.27
N GLN A 123 0.26 -3.97 11.37
CA GLN A 123 0.83 -3.97 10.04
C GLN A 123 -0.28 -4.13 9.01
N LEU A 124 -0.33 -3.18 8.07
CA LEU A 124 -1.31 -3.17 6.99
C LEU A 124 -0.53 -3.22 5.67
N PRO A 125 -0.40 -4.39 5.05
CA PRO A 125 0.27 -4.58 3.78
C PRO A 125 -0.62 -4.27 2.58
N TYR A 126 -0.01 -3.68 1.56
CA TYR A 126 -0.65 -3.39 0.28
C TYR A 126 0.31 -3.77 -0.84
N ARG A 127 -0.24 -4.23 -1.97
CA ARG A 127 0.52 -4.55 -3.17
C ARG A 127 -0.01 -3.86 -4.41
N LEU A 128 0.92 -3.47 -5.26
CA LEU A 128 0.70 -3.07 -6.65
C LEU A 128 1.62 -3.93 -7.52
N TYR A 129 1.10 -4.34 -8.67
CA TYR A 129 1.83 -5.11 -9.66
C TYR A 129 2.04 -4.24 -10.89
N LEU A 130 3.28 -4.23 -11.37
CA LEU A 130 3.70 -3.50 -12.55
C LEU A 130 4.29 -4.49 -13.56
N ASP A 131 4.06 -4.26 -14.84
CA ASP A 131 4.80 -4.97 -15.90
C ASP A 131 6.24 -4.44 -16.03
N THR A 132 6.98 -4.97 -17.01
CA THR A 132 8.36 -4.56 -17.33
C THR A 132 8.47 -3.09 -17.73
N ASP A 133 7.40 -2.49 -18.28
CA ASP A 133 7.31 -1.08 -18.69
C ASP A 133 6.78 -0.18 -17.56
N ARG A 134 6.70 -0.71 -16.33
CA ARG A 134 6.18 -0.04 -15.14
C ARG A 134 4.71 0.37 -15.25
N GLN A 135 3.93 -0.28 -16.12
CA GLN A 135 2.48 -0.06 -16.19
C GLN A 135 1.76 -0.93 -15.15
N PRO A 136 0.76 -0.36 -14.45
CA PRO A 136 -0.09 -1.12 -13.53
C PRO A 136 -0.80 -2.28 -14.23
N ILE A 137 -0.65 -3.48 -13.69
CA ILE A 137 -1.32 -4.70 -14.16
C ILE A 137 -2.13 -5.35 -13.04
N PRO A 138 -3.19 -6.12 -13.35
CA PRO A 138 -3.84 -6.95 -12.35
C PRO A 138 -2.85 -7.94 -11.71
N VAL A 139 -3.15 -8.42 -10.50
CA VAL A 139 -2.33 -9.43 -9.84
C VAL A 139 -2.21 -10.69 -10.72
N PRO A 140 -0.97 -11.13 -11.06
CA PRO A 140 -0.77 -12.44 -11.66
C PRO A 140 -1.20 -13.53 -10.67
N HIS A 141 -2.06 -14.47 -11.08
CA HIS A 141 -2.60 -15.48 -10.16
C HIS A 141 -1.50 -16.38 -9.58
N GLN A 142 -0.39 -16.56 -10.30
CA GLN A 142 0.79 -17.28 -9.83
C GLN A 142 1.42 -16.65 -8.58
N LEU A 143 1.16 -15.36 -8.32
CA LEU A 143 1.69 -14.61 -7.18
C LEU A 143 0.69 -14.50 -6.00
N VAL A 144 -0.51 -15.05 -6.14
CA VAL A 144 -1.55 -14.97 -5.09
C VAL A 144 -1.32 -16.07 -4.06
N THR A 145 -0.58 -15.73 -2.99
CA THR A 145 -0.30 -16.64 -1.86
C THR A 145 -1.08 -16.29 -0.59
N CYS A 146 -1.75 -15.16 -0.57
CA CYS A 146 -2.53 -14.63 0.55
C CYS A 146 -3.77 -13.90 0.01
N PRO A 147 -4.73 -13.49 0.85
CA PRO A 147 -5.89 -12.71 0.40
C PRO A 147 -5.45 -11.47 -0.37
N HIS A 148 -6.12 -11.16 -1.49
CA HIS A 148 -5.91 -9.94 -2.27
C HIS A 148 -7.26 -9.25 -2.45
N TYR A 149 -7.56 -8.29 -1.59
CA TYR A 149 -8.76 -7.47 -1.68
C TYR A 149 -8.45 -6.21 -2.48
N LEU A 150 -9.31 -5.83 -3.43
CA LEU A 150 -9.13 -4.58 -4.14
C LEU A 150 -9.10 -3.42 -3.15
N LEU A 151 -8.07 -2.57 -3.28
CA LEU A 151 -7.92 -1.34 -2.50
C LEU A 151 -8.87 -0.28 -3.09
N PRO A 152 -9.94 0.10 -2.38
CA PRO A 152 -10.95 1.01 -2.91
C PRO A 152 -10.42 2.43 -3.09
N GLY A 153 -10.98 3.16 -4.07
CA GLY A 153 -10.74 4.59 -4.25
C GLY A 153 -9.40 4.97 -4.88
N LEU A 154 -8.74 4.04 -5.59
CA LEU A 154 -7.62 4.34 -6.50
C LEU A 154 -8.10 4.81 -7.89
N ASP A 155 -9.27 4.34 -8.32
CA ASP A 155 -9.94 4.72 -9.56
C ASP A 155 -10.80 5.99 -9.42
N GLY A 156 -10.78 6.65 -8.25
CA GLY A 156 -11.63 7.79 -7.94
C GLY A 156 -13.11 7.44 -7.75
N ARG A 157 -13.48 6.15 -7.72
CA ARG A 157 -14.85 5.73 -7.45
C ARG A 157 -15.07 5.75 -5.94
N ALA A 158 -15.96 6.65 -5.50
CA ALA A 158 -16.35 6.79 -4.10
C ALA A 158 -16.70 5.42 -3.49
N GLU A 159 -16.25 5.18 -2.25
CA GLU A 159 -16.68 4.03 -1.45
C GLU A 159 -18.21 3.97 -1.46
N ILE A 160 -18.77 2.82 -1.85
CA ILE A 160 -20.20 2.57 -1.69
C ILE A 160 -20.44 2.41 -0.19
N THR A 161 -20.83 3.50 0.48
CA THR A 161 -21.31 3.42 1.85
C THR A 161 -22.66 2.71 1.85
N ILE A 162 -22.71 1.46 2.31
CA ILE A 162 -23.97 0.78 2.60
C ILE A 162 -24.48 1.34 3.92
N PRO A 163 -25.64 2.04 3.97
CA PRO A 163 -26.17 2.55 5.22
C PRO A 163 -26.63 1.37 6.09
N THR A 164 -25.91 1.12 7.19
CA THR A 164 -26.40 0.21 8.23
C THR A 164 -27.52 0.93 8.98
N LYS A 165 -28.75 0.42 8.83
CA LYS A 165 -29.91 0.93 9.53
C LYS A 165 -29.81 0.51 11.01
N ALA A 166 -29.86 1.49 11.91
CA ALA A 166 -30.02 1.28 13.35
C ALA A 166 -31.41 0.69 13.67
#